data_AF-A0AAV3NN73-F1
#
_entry.id   AF-A0AAV3NN73-F1
#
_cell.length_a   1.000
_cell.length_b   1.000
_cell.length_c   1.000
_cell.angle_alpha   90.00
_cell.angle_beta   90.00
_cell.angle_gamma   90.00
#
_symmetry.space_group_name_H-M   'P 1'
#
loop_
_entity.id
_entity.type
_entity.pdbx_description
1 polymer ?
#
loop_
_entity_poly.entity_id
_entity_poly.type
_entity_poly.pdbx_seq_one_letter_code
_entity_poly.pdbx_strand_id
1 'polypeptide(L)'
;MGRGMSVFMTLMILASFAIIMSRAEPNCNPFAQNFTPCKPFAIGNVDFPDVQCCGVLVGWDYQAHLSQQYKKDACQCFKKFAETLPIKWDKVKQLPYICELNTIKNIGPNVDCNA
;
A
#
# COMPACT_ATOMS: atom_id res chain seq x y z
N MET A 1 3.46 -29.17 -45.54
CA MET A 1 2.48 -28.74 -44.51
C MET A 1 2.98 -28.82 -43.05
N GLY A 2 4.15 -29.41 -42.73
CA GLY A 2 4.57 -29.63 -41.32
C GLY A 2 5.39 -28.52 -40.63
N ARG A 3 6.09 -27.64 -41.37
CA ARG A 3 7.01 -26.66 -40.76
C ARG A 3 6.29 -25.42 -40.19
N GLY A 4 5.19 -25.00 -40.81
CA GLY A 4 4.38 -23.87 -40.32
C GLY A 4 3.67 -24.20 -39.01
N MET A 5 3.06 -25.39 -38.90
CA MET A 5 2.29 -25.81 -37.72
C MET A 5 3.14 -25.84 -36.44
N SER A 6 4.41 -26.25 -36.55
CA SER A 6 5.35 -26.33 -35.42
C SER A 6 5.81 -24.94 -34.94
N VAL A 7 5.92 -23.97 -35.85
CA VAL A 7 6.28 -22.58 -35.53
C VAL A 7 5.14 -21.84 -34.84
N PHE A 8 3.90 -22.05 -35.29
CA PHE A 8 2.71 -21.47 -34.62
C PHE A 8 2.52 -22.00 -33.20
N MET A 9 2.79 -23.29 -32.98
CA MET A 9 2.64 -23.93 -31.67
C MET A 9 3.71 -23.45 -30.68
N THR A 10 4.95 -23.24 -31.13
CA THR A 10 6.04 -22.67 -30.31
C THR A 10 5.83 -21.19 -29.99
N LEU A 11 5.31 -20.40 -30.94
CA LEU A 11 4.95 -18.99 -30.71
C LEU A 11 3.82 -18.83 -29.67
N MET A 12 2.81 -19.72 -29.69
CA MET A 12 1.74 -19.70 -28.68
C MET A 12 2.23 -20.06 -27.28
N ILE A 13 3.19 -20.99 -27.15
CA ILE A 13 3.79 -21.38 -25.87
C ILE A 13 4.66 -20.24 -25.31
N LEU A 14 5.41 -19.51 -26.15
CA LEU A 14 6.17 -18.33 -25.72
C LEU A 14 5.26 -17.16 -25.30
N ALA A 15 4.11 -16.99 -25.97
CA ALA A 15 3.15 -15.95 -25.65
C ALA A 15 2.40 -16.20 -24.33
N SER A 16 2.17 -17.46 -23.94
CA SER A 16 1.48 -17.78 -22.67
C SER A 16 2.37 -17.57 -21.43
N PHE A 17 3.69 -17.74 -21.54
CA PHE A 17 4.63 -17.43 -20.46
C PHE A 17 4.77 -15.92 -20.15
N ALA A 18 4.44 -15.04 -21.10
CA ALA A 18 4.51 -13.59 -20.91
C ALA A 18 3.33 -13.00 -20.09
N ILE A 19 2.29 -13.80 -19.80
CA ILE A 19 1.04 -13.29 -19.21
C ILE A 19 1.09 -13.24 -17.67
N ILE A 20 2.02 -13.95 -17.02
CA ILE A 20 2.01 -14.10 -15.56
C ILE A 20 3.00 -13.13 -14.90
N MET A 21 2.78 -11.83 -15.13
CA MET A 21 3.22 -10.78 -14.21
C MET A 21 2.04 -10.37 -13.31
N SER A 22 1.31 -11.35 -12.79
CA SER A 22 0.39 -11.12 -11.68
C SER A 22 1.23 -10.79 -10.46
N ARG A 23 1.44 -9.50 -10.14
CA ARG A 23 1.87 -9.14 -8.79
C ARG A 23 0.83 -9.73 -7.85
N ALA A 24 1.24 -10.66 -7.00
CA ALA A 24 0.40 -11.12 -5.90
C ALA A 24 -0.10 -9.89 -5.15
N GLU A 25 -1.41 -9.84 -4.87
CA GLU A 25 -1.95 -8.73 -4.09
C GLU A 25 -1.24 -8.66 -2.73
N PRO A 26 -0.94 -7.46 -2.21
CA PRO A 26 -0.29 -7.33 -0.92
C PRO A 26 -1.19 -7.89 0.19
N ASN A 27 -0.59 -8.58 1.16
CA ASN A 27 -1.31 -9.01 2.35
C ASN A 27 -1.57 -7.80 3.26
N CYS A 28 -2.82 -7.30 3.25
CA CYS A 28 -3.20 -6.09 3.97
C CYS A 28 -3.68 -6.31 5.40
N ASN A 29 -3.91 -7.55 5.83
CA ASN A 29 -4.35 -7.85 7.19
C ASN A 29 -3.42 -7.28 8.28
N PRO A 30 -2.09 -7.45 8.22
CA PRO A 30 -1.20 -6.86 9.23
C PRO A 30 -1.24 -5.33 9.22
N PHE A 31 -1.43 -4.69 8.07
CA PHE A 31 -1.54 -3.23 8.00
C PHE A 31 -2.80 -2.74 8.69
N ALA A 32 -3.95 -3.37 8.41
CA ALA A 32 -5.21 -3.01 9.04
C ALA A 32 -5.18 -3.21 10.56
N GLN A 33 -4.65 -4.33 11.03
CA GLN A 33 -4.55 -4.62 12.47
C GLN A 33 -3.67 -3.61 13.19
N ASN A 34 -2.48 -3.33 12.65
CA ASN A 34 -1.57 -2.36 13.25
C ASN A 34 -2.07 -0.91 13.13
N PHE A 35 -2.94 -0.58 12.16
CA PHE A 35 -3.51 0.76 12.04
C PHE A 35 -4.62 1.06 13.07
N THR A 36 -5.14 0.06 13.77
CA THR A 36 -6.20 0.21 14.79
C THR A 36 -6.01 1.39 15.76
N PRO A 37 -4.84 1.60 16.40
CA PRO A 37 -4.61 2.77 17.27
C PRO A 37 -4.74 4.13 16.57
N CYS A 38 -4.53 4.20 15.25
CA CYS A 38 -4.67 5.43 14.48
C CYS A 38 -6.12 5.75 14.09
N LYS A 39 -7.01 4.75 14.13
CA LYS A 39 -8.39 4.88 13.67
C LYS A 39 -9.15 6.06 14.31
N PRO A 40 -9.13 6.27 15.65
CA PRO A 40 -9.87 7.37 16.28
C PRO A 40 -9.47 8.75 15.72
N PHE A 41 -8.17 8.96 15.47
CA PHE A 41 -7.69 10.21 14.87
C PHE A 41 -8.06 10.29 13.39
N ALA A 42 -7.87 9.20 12.65
CA ALA A 42 -8.14 9.14 11.21
C ALA A 42 -9.61 9.42 10.85
N ILE A 43 -10.56 9.06 11.72
CA ILE A 43 -11.99 9.37 11.55
C ILE A 43 -12.43 10.67 12.28
N GLY A 44 -11.50 11.32 12.97
CA GLY A 44 -11.70 12.58 13.68
C GLY A 44 -12.58 12.50 14.92
N ASN A 45 -12.46 11.41 15.69
CA ASN A 45 -13.00 11.29 17.04
C ASN A 45 -12.08 11.92 18.10
N VAL A 46 -10.80 12.11 17.77
CA VAL A 46 -9.82 12.76 18.63
C VAL A 46 -9.02 13.81 17.86
N ASP A 47 -8.47 14.77 18.60
CA ASP A 47 -7.70 15.86 18.01
C ASP A 47 -6.24 15.54 17.76
N PHE A 48 -5.68 14.57 18.49
CA PHE A 48 -4.29 14.13 18.34
C PHE A 48 -4.23 12.60 18.29
N PRO A 49 -3.32 12.02 17.49
CA PRO A 49 -3.10 10.58 17.49
C PRO A 49 -2.46 10.15 18.81
N ASP A 50 -2.78 8.94 19.26
CA ASP A 50 -2.12 8.34 20.42
C ASP A 50 -0.66 7.97 20.11
N VAL A 51 0.19 7.89 21.14
CA VAL A 51 1.60 7.49 21.00
C VAL A 51 1.75 6.15 20.29
N GLN A 52 0.84 5.20 20.53
CA GLN A 52 0.84 3.91 19.85
C GLN A 52 0.58 4.04 18.35
N CYS A 53 -0.24 5.01 17.93
CA CYS A 53 -0.45 5.28 16.51
C CYS A 53 0.84 5.76 15.85
N CYS A 54 1.51 6.76 16.42
CA CYS A 54 2.78 7.24 15.86
C CYS A 54 3.87 6.16 15.90
N GLY A 55 3.94 5.33 16.94
CA GLY A 55 4.88 4.22 17.02
C GLY A 55 4.72 3.23 15.86
N VAL A 56 3.47 2.87 15.50
CA VAL A 56 3.19 2.03 14.33
C VAL A 56 3.64 2.73 13.04
N LEU A 57 3.29 3.99 12.86
CA LEU A 57 3.59 4.73 11.64
C LEU A 57 5.09 4.95 11.44
N VAL A 58 5.85 5.21 12.51
CA VAL A 58 7.32 5.28 12.49
C VAL A 58 7.92 3.93 12.09
N GLY A 59 7.38 2.82 12.60
CA GLY A 59 7.78 1.48 12.19
C GLY A 59 7.53 1.24 10.69
N TRP A 60 6.38 1.64 10.17
CA TRP A 60 6.08 1.55 8.73
C TRP A 60 6.97 2.46 7.91
N ASP A 61 7.27 3.67 8.39
CA ASP A 61 8.15 4.63 7.73
C ASP A 61 9.57 4.08 7.58
N TYR A 62 10.08 3.45 8.64
CA TYR A 62 11.37 2.77 8.61
C TYR A 62 11.38 1.59 7.61
N GLN A 63 10.34 0.76 7.61
CA GLN A 63 10.27 -0.35 6.64
C GLN A 63 10.11 0.14 5.19
N ALA A 64 9.36 1.23 4.98
CA ALA A 64 9.22 1.88 3.69
C ALA A 64 10.53 2.52 3.21
N HIS A 65 11.36 3.01 4.13
CA HIS A 65 12.71 3.49 3.83
C HIS A 65 13.61 2.36 3.31
N LEU A 66 13.51 1.18 3.92
CA LEU A 66 14.33 0.02 3.57
C LEU A 66 13.85 -0.73 2.32
N SER A 67 12.56 -0.71 2.02
CA SER A 67 11.96 -1.51 0.96
C SER A 67 10.90 -0.76 0.17
N GLN A 68 11.23 -0.50 -1.11
CA GLN A 68 10.27 0.08 -2.05
C GLN A 68 9.05 -0.83 -2.26
N GLN A 69 9.19 -2.14 -2.15
CA GLN A 69 8.05 -3.06 -2.21
C GLN A 69 7.14 -2.87 -0.99
N TYR A 70 7.72 -2.78 0.22
CA TYR A 70 6.95 -2.53 1.43
C TYR A 70 6.20 -1.19 1.35
N LYS A 71 6.86 -0.13 0.85
CA LYS A 71 6.23 1.18 0.63
C LYS A 71 5.00 1.06 -0.27
N LYS A 72 5.11 0.32 -1.39
CA LYS A 72 4.01 0.06 -2.33
C LYS A 72 2.88 -0.70 -1.65
N ASP A 73 3.20 -1.76 -0.94
CA ASP A 73 2.23 -2.62 -0.25
C ASP A 73 1.48 -1.84 0.84
N ALA A 74 2.20 -1.09 1.69
CA ALA A 74 1.63 -0.24 2.72
C ALA A 74 0.66 0.79 2.15
N CYS A 75 1.04 1.45 1.05
CA CYS A 75 0.21 2.43 0.37
C CYS A 75 -1.06 1.79 -0.21
N GLN A 76 -0.93 0.67 -0.91
CA GLN A 76 -2.07 -0.05 -1.51
C GLN A 76 -3.03 -0.56 -0.42
N CYS A 77 -2.49 -1.10 0.66
CA CYS A 77 -3.28 -1.57 1.78
C CYS A 77 -4.00 -0.43 2.49
N PHE A 78 -3.33 0.71 2.69
CA PHE A 78 -3.96 1.91 3.23
C PHE A 78 -5.16 2.34 2.41
N LYS A 79 -5.04 2.40 1.08
CA LYS A 79 -6.16 2.74 0.19
C LYS A 79 -7.33 1.77 0.36
N LYS A 80 -7.06 0.46 0.34
CA LYS A 80 -8.10 -0.58 0.45
C LYS A 80 -8.93 -0.48 1.74
N PHE A 81 -8.30 -0.27 2.90
CA PHE A 81 -9.08 -0.14 4.13
C PHE A 81 -9.61 1.28 4.36
N ALA A 82 -9.01 2.31 3.76
CA ALA A 82 -9.57 3.66 3.79
C ALA A 82 -10.94 3.73 3.07
N GLU A 83 -11.20 2.84 2.11
CA GLU A 83 -12.51 2.69 1.46
C GLU A 83 -13.59 2.13 2.41
N THR A 84 -13.20 1.40 3.47
CA THR A 84 -14.14 0.76 4.41
C THR A 84 -14.38 1.59 5.67
N LEU A 85 -13.67 2.71 5.84
CA LEU A 85 -13.73 3.58 7.01
C LEU A 85 -14.13 5.00 6.60
N PRO A 86 -14.84 5.75 7.46
CA PRO A 86 -15.15 7.16 7.22
C PRO A 86 -13.91 8.04 7.49
N ILE A 87 -12.86 7.87 6.69
CA ILE A 87 -11.58 8.57 6.83
C ILE A 87 -11.78 10.08 6.58
N LYS A 88 -11.35 10.90 7.53
CA LYS A 88 -11.17 12.34 7.35
C LYS A 88 -9.77 12.59 6.80
N TRP A 89 -9.67 12.74 5.48
CA TRP A 89 -8.39 12.91 4.79
C TRP A 89 -7.59 14.12 5.28
N ASP A 90 -8.26 15.19 5.72
CA ASP A 90 -7.58 16.36 6.29
C ASP A 90 -6.88 16.06 7.61
N LYS A 91 -7.37 15.10 8.40
CA LYS A 91 -6.68 14.60 9.60
C LYS A 91 -5.53 13.69 9.20
N VAL A 92 -5.77 12.70 8.34
CA VAL A 92 -4.75 11.73 7.92
C VAL A 92 -3.53 12.39 7.27
N LYS A 93 -3.72 13.43 6.46
CA LYS A 93 -2.62 14.22 5.85
C LYS A 93 -1.69 14.86 6.87
N GLN A 94 -2.13 15.03 8.12
CA GLN A 94 -1.31 15.60 9.18
C GLN A 94 -0.41 14.57 9.86
N LEU A 95 -0.73 13.26 9.75
CA LEU A 95 0.02 12.19 10.42
C LEU A 95 1.52 12.20 10.10
N PRO A 96 1.97 12.39 8.85
CA PRO A 96 3.40 12.46 8.55
C PRO A 96 4.14 13.55 9.32
N TYR A 97 3.47 14.68 9.57
CA TYR A 97 4.05 15.82 10.26
C TYR A 97 3.96 15.65 11.78
N ILE A 98 2.81 15.24 12.30
CA ILE A 98 2.59 15.04 13.74
C ILE A 98 3.47 13.91 14.28
N CYS A 99 3.64 12.82 13.51
CA CYS A 99 4.47 11.67 13.91
C CYS A 99 5.91 11.75 13.38
N GLU A 100 6.32 12.87 12.77
CA GLU A 100 7.69 13.11 12.31
C GLU A 100 8.25 12.03 11.36
N LEU A 101 7.42 11.52 10.45
CA LEU A 101 7.79 10.48 9.49
C LEU A 101 8.75 11.03 8.43
N ASN A 102 9.74 10.27 7.97
CA ASN A 102 10.77 10.73 7.03
C ASN A 102 10.53 10.29 5.58
N THR A 103 9.91 9.12 5.37
CA THR A 103 9.71 8.50 4.05
C THR A 103 8.28 8.66 3.53
N ILE A 104 7.29 8.40 4.38
CA ILE A 104 5.86 8.45 4.07
C ILE A 104 5.36 9.88 4.30
N LYS A 105 5.67 10.78 3.35
CA LYS A 105 5.29 12.20 3.43
C LYS A 105 3.91 12.50 2.85
N ASN A 106 3.46 11.71 1.88
CA ASN A 106 2.22 11.93 1.16
C ASN A 106 1.24 10.79 1.42
N ILE A 107 0.12 11.10 2.09
CA ILE A 107 -0.98 10.17 2.34
C ILE A 107 -2.26 10.84 1.85
N GLY A 108 -3.05 10.14 1.06
CA GLY A 108 -4.26 10.71 0.47
C GLY A 108 -5.05 9.71 -0.36
N PRO A 109 -6.30 10.06 -0.74
CA PRO A 109 -7.13 9.16 -1.55
C PRO A 109 -6.55 8.95 -2.94
N ASN A 110 -5.85 9.97 -3.45
CA ASN A 110 -5.30 10.03 -4.81
C ASN A 110 -3.78 9.83 -4.85
N VAL A 111 -3.18 9.30 -3.78
CA VAL A 111 -1.75 8.99 -3.80
C VAL A 111 -1.48 7.90 -4.83
N ASP A 112 -0.44 8.10 -5.65
CA ASP A 112 0.08 7.05 -6.53
C ASP A 112 1.01 6.14 -5.72
N CYS A 113 0.55 4.91 -5.49
CA CYS A 113 1.31 3.93 -4.74
C CYS A 113 2.47 3.32 -5.52
N ASN A 114 2.64 3.61 -6.81
CA ASN A 114 3.74 3.04 -7.60
C ASN A 114 4.98 3.93 -7.66
N ALA A 115 4.90 5.16 -7.13
CA ALA A 115 5.93 6.19 -7.17
C ALA A 115 7.15 5.93 -6.27
#